data_AF-A0AA39XWF5-F1
#
_entry.id   AF-A0AA39XWF5-F1
#
_cell.length_a   1.000
_cell.length_b   1.000
_cell.length_c   1.000
_cell.angle_alpha   90.00
_cell.angle_beta   90.00
_cell.angle_gamma   90.00
#
_symmetry.space_group_name_H-M   'P 1'
#
loop_
_entity.id
_entity.type
_entity.pdbx_description
1 polymer ?
#
loop_
_entity_poly.entity_id
_entity_poly.type
_entity_poly.pdbx_seq_one_letter_code
_entity_poly.pdbx_strand_id
1 'polypeptide(L)'
;LLGLAAFGALSSAHTVLTDILINDVHQGDGTCIRMPHDPSTASAPIASPFSNPDMACGRDGGKAVAFSCPATPGSKVTFEFRGWPDYAKPEVIDGSHKGPISIYAKAMSSFDDAAAGDGWFKIWEQGYDAASNTYATSKLIANKGLLSINLPDLPRGQYLIRSEIITLQNVTNEVVAPQFYSGCAQLYIQSDKTSPLSIPPASKASIPGHLSPQDPGLIFNIYDRHRPAYVIPGPAVFFPGPVAPSKVKAATPLSEAQGGIPEACLLKNANWCGFEVPDYTTEDGCWASAEDCWRQADACHDAAPPTGHRNCEVWQAKKCEVLQEACHAKRFTGPPNKGEKIKEEVARVVTAGQIPAVEGG
;
A
#
# COMPACT_ATOMS: atom_id res chain seq x y z
N LEU A 1 21.25 3.32 34.63
CA LEU A 1 20.78 4.70 34.44
C LEU A 1 19.67 4.66 33.42
N LEU A 2 18.40 4.75 33.87
CA LEU A 2 17.24 4.81 33.01
C LEU A 2 17.17 6.19 32.34
N GLY A 3 17.23 6.22 31.02
CA GLY A 3 16.86 7.39 30.22
C GLY A 3 15.50 7.13 29.56
N LEU A 4 14.41 7.60 30.17
CA LEU A 4 13.14 7.73 29.48
C LEU A 4 13.29 8.86 28.44
N ALA A 5 13.44 8.48 27.17
CA ALA A 5 13.26 9.42 26.07
C ALA A 5 11.74 9.65 25.89
N ALA A 6 11.26 10.81 26.33
CA ALA A 6 9.92 11.27 26.00
C ALA A 6 9.89 11.63 24.51
N PHE A 7 9.39 10.73 23.66
CA PHE A 7 9.03 11.06 22.29
C PHE A 7 7.81 11.98 22.34
N GLY A 8 8.04 13.28 22.09
CA GLY A 8 6.96 14.22 21.85
C GLY A 8 6.14 13.73 20.66
N ALA A 9 4.83 13.59 20.84
CA ALA A 9 3.94 13.16 19.77
C ALA A 9 3.87 14.26 18.70
N LEU A 10 4.66 14.14 17.65
CA LEU A 10 4.50 14.89 16.41
C LEU A 10 3.13 14.52 15.85
N SER A 11 2.11 15.38 15.93
CA SER A 11 0.88 15.16 15.17
C SER A 11 1.26 14.97 13.69
N SER A 12 0.96 13.80 13.12
CA SER A 12 1.24 13.57 11.70
C SER A 12 0.11 14.21 10.91
N ALA A 13 0.37 15.41 10.37
CA ALA A 13 -0.61 16.08 9.52
C ALA A 13 -0.77 15.42 8.15
N HIS A 14 0.13 14.48 7.83
CA HIS A 14 0.31 13.91 6.52
C HIS A 14 -0.13 12.44 6.47
N THR A 15 -0.08 11.81 5.30
CA THR A 15 -0.62 10.45 5.09
C THR A 15 0.28 9.59 4.22
N VAL A 16 0.18 8.27 4.38
CA VAL A 16 0.78 7.28 3.49
C VAL A 16 -0.18 6.12 3.25
N LEU A 17 -0.07 5.46 2.09
CA LEU A 17 -0.74 4.18 1.81
C LEU A 17 -0.05 3.08 2.62
N THR A 18 -0.80 2.36 3.46
CA THR A 18 -0.24 1.32 4.33
C THR A 18 -0.74 -0.08 4.00
N ASP A 19 -1.98 -0.19 3.53
CA ASP A 19 -2.64 -1.48 3.33
C ASP A 19 -3.53 -1.50 2.11
N ILE A 20 -3.81 -2.73 1.68
CA ILE A 20 -4.92 -3.02 0.78
C ILE A 20 -5.79 -4.15 1.31
N LEU A 21 -7.07 -4.09 0.95
CA LEU A 21 -7.98 -5.21 1.01
C LEU A 21 -8.39 -5.60 -0.42
N ILE A 22 -8.41 -6.90 -0.70
CA ILE A 22 -8.95 -7.45 -1.93
C ILE A 22 -10.24 -8.19 -1.59
N ASN A 23 -11.38 -7.74 -2.12
CA ASN A 23 -12.70 -8.32 -1.86
C ASN A 23 -12.97 -8.48 -0.34
N ASP A 24 -12.75 -7.40 0.41
CA ASP A 24 -12.91 -7.33 1.86
C ASP A 24 -11.92 -8.17 2.69
N VAL A 25 -10.95 -8.83 2.06
CA VAL A 25 -9.89 -9.57 2.74
C VAL A 25 -8.67 -8.68 2.94
N HIS A 26 -8.32 -8.40 4.19
CA HIS A 26 -7.10 -7.68 4.56
C HIS A 26 -5.85 -8.47 4.16
N GLN A 27 -4.93 -7.83 3.43
CA GLN A 27 -3.71 -8.50 2.96
C GLN A 27 -2.58 -8.47 4.02
N GLY A 28 -2.69 -7.61 5.03
CA GLY A 28 -1.70 -7.41 6.11
C GLY A 28 -0.90 -6.13 5.94
N ASP A 29 -0.43 -5.59 7.07
CA ASP A 29 0.30 -4.33 7.16
C ASP A 29 1.50 -4.30 6.21
N GLY A 30 1.49 -3.39 5.22
CA GLY A 30 2.55 -3.21 4.22
C GLY A 30 2.66 -4.32 3.16
N THR A 31 1.87 -5.40 3.25
CA THR A 31 1.93 -6.51 2.30
C THR A 31 1.51 -6.05 0.90
N CYS A 32 2.33 -6.38 -0.11
CA CYS A 32 2.16 -5.95 -1.51
C CYS A 32 2.30 -4.42 -1.75
N ILE A 33 2.63 -3.61 -0.74
CA ILE A 33 2.78 -2.16 -0.87
C ILE A 33 4.25 -1.77 -0.95
N ARG A 34 4.61 -0.92 -1.91
CA ARG A 34 5.94 -0.32 -2.02
C ARG A 34 6.03 0.90 -1.12
N MET A 35 6.34 0.67 0.15
CA MET A 35 6.42 1.73 1.16
C MET A 35 7.82 2.33 1.26
N PRO A 36 7.94 3.61 1.70
CA PRO A 36 9.21 4.16 2.18
C PRO A 36 9.81 3.31 3.29
N HIS A 37 11.14 3.27 3.42
CA HIS A 37 11.78 2.53 4.53
C HIS A 37 11.87 3.34 5.82
N ASP A 38 12.16 4.64 5.71
CA ASP A 38 12.32 5.54 6.87
C ASP A 38 10.96 6.00 7.45
N PRO A 39 10.59 5.57 8.67
CA PRO A 39 9.31 5.94 9.28
C PRO A 39 9.19 7.43 9.60
N SER A 40 10.31 8.14 9.82
CA SER A 40 10.29 9.56 10.19
C SER A 40 9.84 10.48 9.05
N THR A 41 9.97 10.00 7.81
CA THR A 41 9.62 10.74 6.61
C THR A 41 8.50 10.05 5.80
N ALA A 42 8.07 8.84 6.16
CA ALA A 42 7.18 7.99 5.37
C ALA A 42 5.87 8.67 4.93
N SER A 43 5.27 9.48 5.81
CA SER A 43 4.03 10.22 5.51
C SER A 43 4.27 11.59 4.86
N ALA A 44 5.50 12.09 4.80
CA ALA A 44 5.80 13.43 4.30
C ALA A 44 5.48 13.57 2.80
N PRO A 45 5.02 14.76 2.35
CA PRO A 45 4.73 15.00 0.95
C PRO A 45 5.98 14.89 0.07
N ILE A 46 5.77 14.55 -1.20
CA ILE A 46 6.85 14.47 -2.19
C ILE A 46 7.37 15.87 -2.50
N ALA A 47 8.68 16.07 -2.31
CA ALA A 47 9.35 17.31 -2.64
C ALA A 47 9.60 17.43 -4.16
N SER A 48 9.53 18.66 -4.68
CA SER A 48 9.81 19.00 -6.09
C SER A 48 9.11 18.07 -7.11
N PRO A 49 7.77 17.92 -7.02
CA PRO A 49 7.03 16.79 -7.60
C PRO A 49 7.11 16.71 -9.14
N PHE A 50 7.13 17.84 -9.85
CA PHE A 50 6.95 17.86 -11.31
C PHE A 50 8.03 17.14 -12.12
N SER A 51 9.21 16.91 -11.55
CA SER A 51 10.29 16.12 -12.17
C SER A 51 10.79 14.98 -11.28
N ASN A 52 10.18 14.76 -10.12
CA ASN A 52 10.65 13.77 -9.16
C ASN A 52 10.09 12.37 -9.51
N PRO A 53 10.95 11.35 -9.74
CA PRO A 53 10.49 9.98 -10.01
C PRO A 53 9.64 9.39 -8.86
N ASP A 54 9.80 9.88 -7.63
CA ASP A 54 8.97 9.48 -6.47
C ASP A 54 7.48 9.78 -6.70
N MET A 55 7.12 10.66 -7.64
CA MET A 55 5.71 10.85 -8.01
C MET A 55 5.04 9.55 -8.48
N ALA A 56 5.79 8.62 -9.07
CA ALA A 56 5.24 7.35 -9.53
C ALA A 56 4.68 6.52 -8.37
N CYS A 57 5.47 6.26 -7.33
CA CYS A 57 5.09 5.31 -6.27
C CYS A 57 5.42 5.75 -4.84
N GLY A 58 5.72 7.03 -4.61
CA GLY A 58 6.22 7.53 -3.34
C GLY A 58 7.73 7.32 -3.18
N ARG A 59 8.28 7.83 -2.07
CA ARG A 59 9.70 7.63 -1.70
C ARG A 59 10.02 6.14 -1.59
N ASP A 60 11.15 5.72 -2.15
CA ASP A 60 11.56 4.31 -2.30
C ASP A 60 10.60 3.40 -3.10
N GLY A 61 9.44 3.91 -3.53
CA GLY A 61 8.42 3.14 -4.25
C GLY A 61 8.83 2.70 -5.66
N GLY A 62 9.98 3.16 -6.14
CA GLY A 62 10.61 2.65 -7.36
C GLY A 62 11.12 1.21 -7.21
N LYS A 63 11.35 0.73 -5.98
CA LYS A 63 11.86 -0.62 -5.69
C LYS A 63 10.70 -1.61 -5.56
N ALA A 64 10.83 -2.79 -6.16
CA ALA A 64 9.88 -3.87 -5.98
C ALA A 64 9.86 -4.38 -4.53
N VAL A 65 8.71 -4.89 -4.10
CA VAL A 65 8.60 -5.71 -2.88
C VAL A 65 8.40 -7.17 -3.24
N ALA A 66 8.68 -8.08 -2.29
CA ALA A 66 8.70 -9.51 -2.56
C ALA A 66 7.33 -10.09 -2.97
N PHE A 67 6.22 -9.53 -2.46
CA PHE A 67 4.89 -10.07 -2.70
C PHE A 67 4.05 -9.19 -3.63
N SER A 68 3.13 -9.82 -4.34
CA SER A 68 2.08 -9.20 -5.13
C SER A 68 0.75 -9.88 -4.84
N CYS A 69 -0.30 -9.07 -4.73
CA CYS A 69 -1.60 -9.53 -4.27
C CYS A 69 -2.47 -9.94 -5.47
N PRO A 70 -3.07 -11.14 -5.49
CA PRO A 70 -3.90 -11.56 -6.59
C PRO A 70 -5.21 -10.79 -6.56
N ALA A 71 -5.66 -10.36 -7.74
CA ALA A 71 -6.98 -9.79 -7.94
C ALA A 71 -7.52 -10.22 -9.29
N THR A 72 -8.84 -10.21 -9.45
CA THR A 72 -9.49 -10.39 -10.74
C THR A 72 -10.09 -9.07 -11.23
N PRO A 73 -10.35 -8.91 -12.54
CA PRO A 73 -11.25 -7.88 -13.02
C PRO A 73 -12.53 -7.78 -12.20
N GLY A 74 -12.93 -6.56 -11.85
CA GLY A 74 -14.10 -6.30 -11.00
C GLY A 74 -13.88 -6.53 -9.49
N SER A 75 -12.72 -7.03 -9.07
CA SER A 75 -12.40 -7.13 -7.64
C SER A 75 -12.48 -5.76 -6.97
N LYS A 76 -13.07 -5.71 -5.78
CA LYS A 76 -13.08 -4.52 -4.93
C LYS A 76 -11.72 -4.40 -4.26
N VAL A 77 -10.97 -3.36 -4.61
CA VAL A 77 -9.70 -3.02 -3.96
C VAL A 77 -9.97 -1.86 -3.01
N THR A 78 -9.67 -2.05 -1.73
CA THR A 78 -9.74 -0.98 -0.73
C THR A 78 -8.34 -0.60 -0.31
N PHE A 79 -7.99 0.67 -0.47
CA PHE A 79 -6.74 1.26 0.01
C PHE A 79 -6.95 1.79 1.42
N GLU A 80 -6.00 1.54 2.31
CA GLU A 80 -5.96 2.15 3.63
C GLU A 80 -4.84 3.18 3.71
N PHE A 81 -5.21 4.38 4.13
CA PHE A 81 -4.31 5.49 4.37
C PHE A 81 -4.26 5.80 5.87
N ARG A 82 -3.04 5.92 6.39
CA ARG A 82 -2.79 6.21 7.80
C ARG A 82 -1.85 7.41 7.91
N GLY A 83 -2.10 8.25 8.92
CA GLY A 83 -1.21 9.33 9.30
C GLY A 83 -0.05 8.84 10.15
N TRP A 84 -0.30 7.82 10.97
CA TRP A 84 0.71 7.04 11.69
C TRP A 84 0.77 5.65 11.05
N PRO A 85 1.83 5.34 10.29
CA PRO A 85 1.83 4.11 9.50
C PRO A 85 1.69 2.84 10.35
N ASP A 86 2.29 2.83 11.54
CA ASP A 86 2.22 1.77 12.58
C ASP A 86 0.90 1.73 13.36
N TYR A 87 -0.01 2.64 13.04
CA TYR A 87 -1.29 2.86 13.69
C TYR A 87 -1.18 3.22 15.19
N ALA A 88 -0.08 3.86 15.62
CA ALA A 88 0.04 4.38 16.99
C ALA A 88 -1.09 5.35 17.35
N LYS A 89 -1.64 6.06 16.36
CA LYS A 89 -2.89 6.83 16.47
C LYS A 89 -3.77 6.60 15.24
N PRO A 90 -5.11 6.64 15.38
CA PRO A 90 -6.05 6.41 14.29
C PRO A 90 -6.22 7.65 13.37
N GLU A 91 -5.18 8.46 13.22
CA GLU A 91 -5.18 9.62 12.33
C GLU A 91 -5.01 9.14 10.87
N VAL A 92 -5.62 9.85 9.92
CA VAL A 92 -5.58 9.54 8.48
C VAL A 92 -4.73 10.58 7.76
N ILE A 93 -5.23 11.80 7.75
CA ILE A 93 -4.58 13.02 7.28
C ILE A 93 -5.22 14.18 8.04
N ASP A 94 -4.51 15.29 8.26
CA ASP A 94 -5.10 16.43 8.94
C ASP A 94 -6.27 17.03 8.15
N GLY A 95 -7.32 17.46 8.84
CA GLY A 95 -8.56 17.96 8.23
C GLY A 95 -8.37 19.22 7.37
N SER A 96 -7.26 19.95 7.51
CA SER A 96 -6.91 21.08 6.64
C SER A 96 -6.46 20.64 5.25
N HIS A 97 -5.98 19.41 5.07
CA HIS A 97 -5.41 18.90 3.82
C HIS A 97 -6.51 18.52 2.82
N LYS A 98 -7.15 19.55 2.27
CA LYS A 98 -8.27 19.43 1.34
C LYS A 98 -7.77 19.25 -0.09
N GLY A 99 -8.28 18.26 -0.80
CA GLY A 99 -8.02 18.08 -2.22
C GLY A 99 -8.54 16.75 -2.79
N PRO A 100 -8.18 16.44 -4.05
CA PRO A 100 -8.65 15.26 -4.75
C PRO A 100 -7.86 14.00 -4.40
N ILE A 101 -8.42 12.86 -4.81
CA ILE A 101 -7.74 11.57 -4.83
C ILE A 101 -7.93 10.95 -6.21
N SER A 102 -6.87 10.38 -6.79
CA SER A 102 -6.91 9.66 -8.06
C SER A 102 -6.21 8.31 -7.94
N ILE A 103 -6.73 7.30 -8.65
CA ILE A 103 -6.10 5.97 -8.75
C ILE A 103 -5.71 5.70 -10.19
N TYR A 104 -4.48 5.21 -10.38
CA TYR A 104 -3.90 4.87 -11.67
C TYR A 104 -3.48 3.41 -11.70
N ALA A 105 -3.41 2.84 -12.90
CA ALA A 105 -2.84 1.52 -13.14
C ALA A 105 -1.71 1.62 -14.19
N LYS A 106 -0.70 0.76 -14.05
CA LYS A 106 0.34 0.52 -15.05
C LYS A 106 0.62 -0.97 -15.14
N ALA A 107 0.56 -1.52 -16.35
CA ALA A 107 0.98 -2.90 -16.61
C ALA A 107 2.51 -2.98 -16.57
N MET A 108 3.03 -4.04 -15.98
CA MET A 108 4.46 -4.29 -15.79
C MET A 108 4.87 -5.59 -16.48
N SER A 109 6.05 -5.61 -17.12
CA SER A 109 6.69 -6.86 -17.56
C SER A 109 7.35 -7.58 -16.39
N SER A 110 8.00 -6.81 -15.52
CA SER A 110 8.52 -7.23 -14.22
C SER A 110 8.26 -6.13 -13.19
N PHE A 111 8.03 -6.50 -11.93
CA PHE A 111 7.99 -5.52 -10.84
C PHE A 111 9.33 -4.81 -10.64
N ASP A 112 10.45 -5.38 -11.09
CA ASP A 112 11.76 -4.71 -11.05
C ASP A 112 11.91 -3.60 -12.11
N ASP A 113 11.00 -3.52 -13.09
CA ASP A 113 11.02 -2.46 -14.09
C ASP A 113 10.68 -1.11 -13.47
N ALA A 114 11.16 -0.03 -14.11
CA ALA A 114 10.93 1.33 -13.64
C ALA A 114 9.44 1.66 -13.51
N ALA A 115 9.02 1.99 -12.29
CA ALA A 115 7.67 2.48 -12.02
C ALA A 115 7.42 3.83 -12.70
N ALA A 116 8.41 4.72 -12.67
CA ALA A 116 8.36 6.03 -13.33
C ALA A 116 8.35 5.93 -14.86
N GLY A 117 7.88 6.99 -15.52
CA GLY A 117 7.75 7.09 -16.97
C GLY A 117 6.39 6.65 -17.50
N ASP A 118 6.34 6.24 -18.77
CA ASP A 118 5.11 5.97 -19.51
C ASP A 118 4.37 4.71 -19.05
N GLY A 119 3.12 4.59 -19.50
CA GLY A 119 2.30 3.39 -19.36
C GLY A 119 1.21 3.49 -18.28
N TRP A 120 1.12 4.62 -17.59
CA TRP A 120 0.05 4.87 -16.61
C TRP A 120 -1.25 5.27 -17.31
N PHE A 121 -2.36 4.92 -16.69
CA PHE A 121 -3.68 5.44 -17.01
C PHE A 121 -4.54 5.55 -15.76
N LYS A 122 -5.36 6.59 -15.69
CA LYS A 122 -6.24 6.85 -14.54
C LYS A 122 -7.45 5.93 -14.61
N ILE A 123 -7.76 5.21 -13.53
CA ILE A 123 -8.90 4.27 -13.45
C ILE A 123 -10.02 4.76 -12.53
N TRP A 124 -9.74 5.74 -11.68
CA TRP A 124 -10.72 6.33 -10.76
C TRP A 124 -10.26 7.70 -10.29
N GLU A 125 -11.20 8.59 -9.98
CA GLU A 125 -10.93 9.85 -9.28
C GLU A 125 -12.12 10.34 -8.46
N GLN A 126 -11.83 11.17 -7.46
CA GLN A 126 -12.81 11.98 -6.75
C GLN A 126 -12.18 13.31 -6.36
N GLY A 127 -12.93 14.39 -6.53
CA GLY A 127 -12.46 15.76 -6.33
C GLY A 127 -13.23 16.48 -5.22
N TYR A 128 -13.68 17.69 -5.55
CA TYR A 128 -14.54 18.49 -4.69
C TYR A 128 -16.02 18.33 -5.11
N ASP A 129 -16.85 17.95 -4.16
CA ASP A 129 -18.30 17.86 -4.33
C ASP A 129 -18.95 19.19 -3.93
N ALA A 130 -19.50 19.90 -4.90
CA ALA A 130 -20.19 21.17 -4.67
C ALA A 130 -21.53 21.01 -3.95
N ALA A 131 -22.21 19.85 -4.07
CA ALA A 131 -23.50 19.61 -3.44
C ALA A 131 -23.36 19.42 -1.93
N SER A 132 -22.36 18.66 -1.49
CA SER A 132 -22.06 18.48 -0.06
C SER A 132 -21.03 19.47 0.49
N ASN A 133 -20.37 20.27 -0.36
CA ASN A 133 -19.25 21.15 -0.01
C ASN A 133 -18.12 20.37 0.71
N THR A 134 -17.76 19.20 0.18
CA THR A 134 -16.72 18.33 0.74
C THR A 134 -15.66 17.95 -0.29
N TYR A 135 -14.42 17.75 0.17
CA TYR A 135 -13.32 17.25 -0.65
C TYR A 135 -13.17 15.73 -0.47
N ALA A 136 -12.59 15.06 -1.45
CA ALA A 136 -12.28 13.63 -1.39
C ALA A 136 -11.49 13.25 -0.13
N THR A 137 -10.51 14.07 0.29
CA THR A 137 -9.78 13.83 1.55
C THR A 137 -10.66 13.94 2.80
N SER A 138 -11.68 14.80 2.80
CA SER A 138 -12.66 14.86 3.90
C SER A 138 -13.51 13.60 3.98
N LYS A 139 -13.90 13.05 2.82
CA LYS A 139 -14.61 11.77 2.73
C LYS A 139 -13.73 10.61 3.17
N LEU A 140 -12.44 10.64 2.82
CA LEU A 140 -11.45 9.65 3.26
C LEU A 140 -11.31 9.64 4.80
N ILE A 141 -11.21 10.82 5.43
CA ILE A 141 -11.20 10.94 6.90
C ILE A 141 -12.49 10.38 7.50
N ALA A 142 -13.65 10.75 6.96
CA ALA A 142 -14.94 10.25 7.41
C ALA A 142 -15.06 8.72 7.29
N ASN A 143 -14.42 8.14 6.27
CA ASN A 143 -14.32 6.70 6.05
C ASN A 143 -13.09 6.06 6.72
N LYS A 144 -12.51 6.70 7.74
CA LYS A 144 -11.41 6.16 8.57
C LYS A 144 -10.20 5.70 7.76
N GLY A 145 -9.87 6.44 6.71
CA GLY A 145 -8.71 6.19 5.85
C GLY A 145 -8.95 5.15 4.76
N LEU A 146 -10.17 4.66 4.60
CA LEU A 146 -10.49 3.63 3.61
C LEU A 146 -11.02 4.25 2.32
N LEU A 147 -10.49 3.80 1.18
CA LEU A 147 -10.98 4.15 -0.15
C LEU A 147 -11.15 2.88 -0.98
N SER A 148 -12.38 2.56 -1.39
CA SER A 148 -12.68 1.36 -2.19
C SER A 148 -13.00 1.70 -3.64
N ILE A 149 -12.43 0.95 -4.58
CA ILE A 149 -12.76 1.00 -6.01
C ILE A 149 -12.97 -0.41 -6.55
N ASN A 150 -13.63 -0.55 -7.70
CA ASN A 150 -13.56 -1.79 -8.48
C ASN A 150 -12.44 -1.70 -9.50
N LEU A 151 -11.67 -2.77 -9.66
CA LEU A 151 -10.74 -2.87 -10.78
C LEU A 151 -11.52 -2.99 -12.10
N PRO A 152 -11.09 -2.29 -13.16
CA PRO A 152 -11.72 -2.44 -14.47
C PRO A 152 -11.32 -3.77 -15.14
N ASP A 153 -11.75 -3.99 -16.39
CA ASP A 153 -11.43 -5.20 -17.17
C ASP A 153 -9.96 -5.26 -17.63
N LEU A 154 -9.05 -5.40 -16.66
CA LEU A 154 -7.60 -5.49 -16.86
C LEU A 154 -7.19 -6.88 -17.39
N PRO A 155 -6.33 -6.94 -18.43
CA PRO A 155 -5.69 -8.18 -18.86
C PRO A 155 -4.84 -8.80 -17.75
N ARG A 156 -4.62 -10.11 -17.85
CA ARG A 156 -3.74 -10.87 -16.97
C ARG A 156 -2.32 -10.30 -16.98
N GLY A 157 -1.72 -10.15 -15.80
CA GLY A 157 -0.34 -9.72 -15.68
C GLY A 157 -0.03 -9.00 -14.37
N GLN A 158 1.18 -8.48 -14.27
CA GLN A 158 1.64 -7.68 -13.15
C GLN A 158 1.20 -6.22 -13.34
N TYR A 159 0.67 -5.60 -12.30
CA TYR A 159 0.25 -4.21 -12.32
C TYR A 159 0.72 -3.49 -11.06
N LEU A 160 1.16 -2.24 -11.27
CA LEU A 160 1.20 -1.26 -10.19
C LEU A 160 -0.13 -0.53 -10.16
N ILE A 161 -0.76 -0.51 -8.99
CA ILE A 161 -1.93 0.33 -8.73
C ILE A 161 -1.48 1.47 -7.82
N ARG A 162 -1.49 2.68 -8.37
CA ARG A 162 -0.98 3.89 -7.74
C ARG A 162 -2.14 4.71 -7.19
N SER A 163 -2.06 5.08 -5.92
CA SER A 163 -2.90 6.13 -5.35
C SER A 163 -2.19 7.47 -5.36
N GLU A 164 -2.91 8.54 -5.63
CA GLU A 164 -2.43 9.93 -5.54
C GLU A 164 -3.41 10.77 -4.74
N ILE A 165 -2.92 11.37 -3.66
CA ILE A 165 -3.63 12.38 -2.90
C ILE A 165 -2.92 13.71 -3.13
N ILE A 166 -3.66 14.72 -3.57
CA ILE A 166 -3.15 16.08 -3.75
C ILE A 166 -3.87 16.96 -2.72
N THR A 167 -3.14 17.83 -2.04
CA THR A 167 -3.72 18.70 -1.01
C THR A 167 -3.35 20.15 -1.27
N LEU A 168 -4.32 21.04 -1.07
CA LEU A 168 -4.32 22.43 -1.55
C LEU A 168 -4.30 23.46 -0.42
N GLN A 169 -4.02 23.04 0.81
CA GLN A 169 -4.05 23.89 2.00
C GLN A 169 -3.08 25.07 1.92
N ASN A 170 -2.01 24.94 1.15
CA ASN A 170 -1.00 25.97 0.91
C ASN A 170 -1.17 26.65 -0.46
N VAL A 171 -2.33 26.51 -1.11
CA VAL A 171 -2.65 27.20 -2.36
C VAL A 171 -3.55 28.40 -2.04
N THR A 172 -2.96 29.58 -2.20
CA THR A 172 -3.52 30.90 -1.91
C THR A 172 -3.24 31.83 -3.11
N ASN A 173 -3.61 33.10 -3.03
CA ASN A 173 -3.30 34.04 -4.10
C ASN A 173 -1.81 34.42 -4.13
N GLU A 174 -1.12 34.25 -3.00
CA GLU A 174 0.28 34.63 -2.79
C GLU A 174 1.23 33.44 -2.93
N VAL A 175 0.76 32.23 -2.60
CA VAL A 175 1.56 31.01 -2.56
C VAL A 175 0.83 29.90 -3.31
N VAL A 176 1.53 29.23 -4.23
CA VAL A 176 1.04 28.03 -4.91
C VAL A 176 1.97 26.88 -4.57
N ALA A 177 1.62 26.13 -3.52
CA ALA A 177 2.42 25.01 -3.04
C ALA A 177 1.56 23.79 -2.69
N PRO A 178 0.90 23.15 -3.68
CA PRO A 178 0.18 21.90 -3.43
C PRO A 178 1.15 20.81 -2.93
N GLN A 179 0.63 19.91 -2.09
CA GLN A 179 1.37 18.76 -1.57
C GLN A 179 0.86 17.47 -2.20
N PHE A 180 1.75 16.51 -2.39
CA PHE A 180 1.49 15.27 -3.12
C PHE A 180 1.88 14.07 -2.27
N TYR A 181 0.98 13.10 -2.16
CA TYR A 181 1.19 11.82 -1.51
C TYR A 181 0.89 10.72 -2.51
N SER A 182 1.86 9.87 -2.78
CA SER A 182 1.75 8.77 -3.73
C SER A 182 2.21 7.47 -3.10
N GLY A 183 1.60 6.36 -3.53
CA GLY A 183 1.95 5.01 -3.07
C GLY A 183 1.48 3.99 -4.10
N CYS A 184 2.19 2.85 -4.19
CA CYS A 184 1.88 1.79 -5.15
C CYS A 184 1.65 0.44 -4.46
N ALA A 185 0.60 -0.24 -4.89
CA ALA A 185 0.38 -1.66 -4.62
C ALA A 185 0.81 -2.51 -5.83
N GLN A 186 1.46 -3.65 -5.56
CA GLN A 186 1.77 -4.69 -6.54
C GLN A 186 0.62 -5.68 -6.60
N LEU A 187 -0.09 -5.71 -7.73
CA LEU A 187 -1.14 -6.68 -7.97
C LEU A 187 -0.77 -7.62 -9.12
N TYR A 188 -1.12 -8.90 -8.96
CA TYR A 188 -1.17 -9.84 -10.07
C TYR A 188 -2.61 -10.02 -10.52
N ILE A 189 -2.95 -9.51 -11.69
CA ILE A 189 -4.29 -9.62 -12.24
C ILE A 189 -4.48 -11.01 -12.85
N GLN A 190 -5.46 -11.73 -12.35
CA GLN A 190 -5.93 -13.01 -12.86
C GLN A 190 -7.14 -12.78 -13.76
N SER A 191 -6.93 -12.88 -15.07
CA SER A 191 -7.97 -12.70 -16.09
C SER A 191 -7.78 -13.71 -17.21
N ASP A 192 -8.82 -14.05 -17.96
CA ASP A 192 -8.71 -14.81 -19.20
C ASP A 192 -8.23 -13.94 -20.37
N LYS A 193 -8.37 -12.62 -20.25
CA LYS A 193 -7.91 -11.64 -21.22
C LYS A 193 -6.40 -11.50 -21.13
N THR A 194 -5.69 -11.77 -22.21
CA THR A 194 -4.22 -11.62 -22.28
C THR A 194 -3.78 -10.52 -23.25
N SER A 195 -4.68 -10.07 -24.14
CA SER A 195 -4.38 -9.00 -25.07
C SER A 195 -4.22 -7.65 -24.35
N PRO A 196 -3.22 -6.82 -24.71
CA PRO A 196 -3.03 -5.51 -24.12
C PRO A 196 -4.26 -4.60 -24.25
N LEU A 197 -4.42 -3.68 -23.29
CA LEU A 197 -5.46 -2.66 -23.37
C LEU A 197 -5.14 -1.62 -24.44
N SER A 198 -6.14 -1.29 -25.25
CA SER A 198 -6.10 -0.09 -26.10
C SER A 198 -6.54 1.11 -25.27
N ILE A 199 -5.57 1.80 -24.66
CA ILE A 199 -5.81 2.99 -23.85
C ILE A 199 -5.86 4.22 -24.80
N PRO A 200 -6.92 5.03 -24.77
CA PRO A 200 -7.00 6.27 -25.55
C PRO A 200 -5.85 7.23 -25.22
N PRO A 201 -5.30 7.99 -26.19
CA PRO A 201 -4.21 8.93 -25.93
C PRO A 201 -4.48 9.92 -24.78
N ALA A 202 -5.72 10.43 -24.68
CA ALA A 202 -6.13 11.37 -23.62
C ALA A 202 -6.17 10.77 -22.20
N SER A 203 -6.06 9.45 -22.09
CA SER A 203 -6.07 8.71 -20.81
C SER A 203 -4.71 8.12 -20.47
N LYS A 204 -3.71 8.25 -21.36
CA LYS A 204 -2.33 7.84 -21.09
C LYS A 204 -1.61 8.92 -20.27
N ALA A 205 -0.73 8.48 -19.40
CA ALA A 205 0.15 9.33 -18.60
C ALA A 205 1.58 8.78 -18.55
N SER A 206 2.51 9.72 -18.47
CA SER A 206 3.87 9.49 -17.96
C SER A 206 3.93 10.07 -16.57
N ILE A 207 4.45 9.33 -15.58
CA ILE A 207 4.54 9.82 -14.20
C ILE A 207 6.00 9.75 -13.74
N PRO A 208 6.66 10.89 -13.40
CA PRO A 208 6.17 12.27 -13.49
C PRO A 208 5.98 12.75 -14.94
N GLY A 209 5.20 13.81 -15.12
CA GLY A 209 4.87 14.41 -16.43
C GLY A 209 3.37 14.53 -16.71
N HIS A 210 2.54 13.87 -15.90
CA HIS A 210 1.08 13.90 -16.03
C HIS A 210 0.44 15.18 -15.50
N LEU A 211 1.20 16.00 -14.77
CA LEU A 211 0.76 17.25 -14.16
C LEU A 211 1.61 18.42 -14.63
N SER A 212 0.97 19.56 -14.81
CA SER A 212 1.61 20.84 -15.05
C SER A 212 1.43 21.76 -13.84
N PRO A 213 2.44 22.55 -13.42
CA PRO A 213 2.26 23.53 -12.35
C PRO A 213 1.14 24.55 -12.61
N GLN A 214 0.72 24.72 -13.87
CA GLN A 214 -0.37 25.59 -14.28
C GLN A 214 -1.73 24.89 -14.36
N ASP A 215 -1.83 23.60 -14.01
CA ASP A 215 -3.10 22.88 -14.01
C ASP A 215 -4.11 23.61 -13.10
N PRO A 216 -5.34 23.89 -13.58
CA PRO A 216 -6.32 24.66 -12.81
C PRO A 216 -6.61 24.07 -11.43
N GLY A 217 -6.55 22.73 -11.29
CA GLY A 217 -6.74 22.03 -10.03
C GLY A 217 -5.57 22.15 -9.04
N LEU A 218 -4.38 22.53 -9.49
CA LEU A 218 -3.19 22.71 -8.65
C LEU A 218 -3.00 24.16 -8.18
N ILE A 219 -3.49 25.13 -8.95
CA ILE A 219 -3.51 26.55 -8.59
C ILE A 219 -4.83 26.97 -7.91
N PHE A 220 -5.69 26.00 -7.59
CA PHE A 220 -7.01 26.24 -7.05
C PHE A 220 -6.96 26.72 -5.59
N ASN A 221 -7.25 27.99 -5.36
CA ASN A 221 -7.35 28.57 -4.02
C ASN A 221 -8.65 28.12 -3.32
N ILE A 222 -8.52 27.20 -2.36
CA ILE A 222 -9.66 26.63 -1.62
C ILE A 222 -10.35 27.64 -0.67
N TYR A 223 -9.70 28.77 -0.38
CA TYR A 223 -10.19 29.81 0.52
C TYR A 223 -10.99 30.90 -0.21
N ASP A 224 -10.92 30.95 -1.54
CA ASP A 224 -11.67 31.92 -2.33
C ASP A 224 -13.17 31.59 -2.31
N ARG A 225 -13.99 32.61 -2.04
CA ARG A 225 -15.46 32.54 -2.04
C ARG A 225 -16.02 32.54 -3.46
N HIS A 226 -15.29 33.08 -4.43
CA HIS A 226 -15.69 33.20 -5.83
C HIS A 226 -14.87 32.27 -6.74
N ARG A 227 -14.43 31.13 -6.19
CA ARG A 227 -13.64 30.13 -6.92
C ARG A 227 -14.45 29.47 -8.04
N PRO A 228 -13.79 29.09 -9.16
CA PRO A 228 -14.42 28.34 -10.23
C PRO A 228 -14.79 26.91 -9.78
N ALA A 229 -15.41 26.14 -10.69
CA ALA A 229 -15.55 24.70 -10.49
C ALA A 229 -14.17 24.03 -10.40
N TYR A 230 -14.03 23.08 -9.49
CA TYR A 230 -12.77 22.35 -9.32
C TYR A 230 -12.57 21.37 -10.48
N VAL A 231 -11.36 21.36 -11.06
CA VAL A 231 -10.95 20.40 -12.10
C VAL A 231 -9.88 19.50 -11.51
N ILE A 232 -10.13 18.19 -11.52
CA ILE A 232 -9.14 17.21 -11.02
C ILE A 232 -7.95 17.17 -11.99
N PRO A 233 -6.69 17.33 -11.50
CA PRO A 233 -5.51 17.30 -12.37
C PRO A 233 -5.25 15.95 -13.05
N GLY A 234 -4.47 15.97 -14.13
CA GLY A 234 -4.05 14.78 -14.88
C GLY A 234 -5.04 14.30 -15.95
N PRO A 235 -4.80 13.12 -16.56
CA PRO A 235 -5.59 12.63 -17.69
C PRO A 235 -7.02 12.25 -17.29
N ALA A 236 -7.90 12.09 -18.29
CA ALA A 236 -9.26 11.61 -18.06
C ALA A 236 -9.28 10.15 -17.61
N VAL A 237 -10.23 9.79 -16.73
CA VAL A 237 -10.45 8.40 -16.31
C VAL A 237 -10.75 7.51 -17.52
N PHE A 238 -10.06 6.37 -17.58
CA PHE A 238 -10.32 5.28 -18.51
C PHE A 238 -10.70 4.03 -17.73
N PHE A 239 -11.99 3.68 -17.79
CA PHE A 239 -12.52 2.44 -17.24
C PHE A 239 -12.85 1.51 -18.41
N PRO A 240 -11.95 0.58 -18.80
CA PRO A 240 -12.17 -0.28 -19.97
C PRO A 240 -13.39 -1.20 -19.77
N GLY A 241 -14.53 -0.76 -20.30
CA GLY A 241 -15.76 -1.54 -20.51
C GLY A 241 -16.43 -2.13 -19.25
N PRO A 242 -17.68 -2.62 -19.39
CA PRO A 242 -18.27 -3.49 -18.38
C PRO A 242 -17.43 -4.77 -18.26
N VAL A 243 -17.12 -5.17 -17.02
CA VAL A 243 -16.39 -6.41 -16.75
C VAL A 243 -17.19 -7.58 -17.35
N ALA A 244 -16.65 -8.22 -18.38
CA ALA A 244 -17.28 -9.38 -18.98
C ALA A 244 -17.40 -10.51 -17.94
N PRO A 245 -18.39 -11.41 -18.04
CA PRO A 245 -18.50 -12.55 -17.13
C PRO A 245 -17.20 -13.37 -17.21
N SER A 246 -16.37 -13.26 -16.17
CA SER A 246 -15.12 -14.00 -16.08
C SER A 246 -15.42 -15.48 -15.82
N LYS A 247 -14.69 -16.39 -16.50
CA LYS A 247 -14.71 -17.82 -16.10
C LYS A 247 -13.92 -18.05 -14.82
N VAL A 248 -13.01 -17.12 -14.48
CA VAL A 248 -12.32 -17.04 -13.20
C VAL A 248 -13.28 -16.41 -12.19
N LYS A 249 -13.98 -17.27 -11.43
CA LYS A 249 -15.04 -16.86 -10.48
C LYS A 249 -14.52 -16.15 -9.23
N ALA A 250 -13.24 -16.33 -8.89
CA ALA A 250 -12.58 -15.69 -7.76
C ALA A 250 -11.06 -15.70 -7.97
N ALA A 251 -10.37 -14.74 -7.36
CA ALA A 251 -8.92 -14.79 -7.29
C ALA A 251 -8.46 -16.03 -6.49
N THR A 252 -7.44 -16.72 -6.97
CA THR A 252 -6.76 -17.77 -6.19
C THR A 252 -6.21 -17.17 -4.89
N PRO A 253 -6.14 -17.93 -3.78
CA PRO A 253 -5.49 -17.46 -2.56
C PRO A 253 -4.11 -16.85 -2.81
N LEU A 254 -3.75 -15.83 -2.03
CA LEU A 254 -2.46 -15.16 -2.10
C LEU A 254 -1.28 -16.13 -1.99
N SER A 255 -1.44 -17.28 -1.33
CA SER A 255 -0.39 -18.31 -1.20
C SER A 255 -0.05 -19.07 -2.50
N GLU A 256 -0.91 -19.00 -3.50
CA GLU A 256 -0.84 -19.79 -4.74
C GLU A 256 -0.71 -18.89 -5.99
N ALA A 257 -0.78 -17.57 -5.80
CA ALA A 257 -0.67 -16.60 -6.88
C ALA A 257 0.78 -16.40 -7.33
N GLN A 258 0.98 -16.02 -8.60
CA GLN A 258 2.30 -15.61 -9.06
C GLN A 258 2.76 -14.37 -8.28
N GLY A 259 3.96 -14.45 -7.67
CA GLY A 259 4.46 -13.42 -6.76
C GLY A 259 3.72 -13.37 -5.43
N GLY A 260 2.88 -14.36 -5.13
CA GLY A 260 2.16 -14.48 -3.87
C GLY A 260 3.07 -14.84 -2.69
N ILE A 261 2.45 -15.03 -1.53
CA ILE A 261 3.18 -15.48 -0.32
C ILE A 261 3.57 -16.96 -0.54
N PRO A 262 4.82 -17.37 -0.30
CA PRO A 262 5.18 -18.79 -0.42
C PRO A 262 4.33 -19.70 0.48
N GLU A 263 3.91 -20.87 -0.02
CA GLU A 263 3.19 -21.86 0.80
C GLU A 263 4.00 -22.30 2.03
N ALA A 264 5.34 -22.32 1.93
CA ALA A 264 6.22 -22.63 3.06
C ALA A 264 6.28 -21.51 4.13
N CYS A 265 5.66 -20.35 3.89
CA CYS A 265 5.73 -19.20 4.78
C CYS A 265 4.93 -19.40 6.06
N LEU A 266 5.61 -19.55 7.20
CA LEU A 266 4.95 -19.83 8.47
C LEU A 266 4.29 -18.58 9.09
N LEU A 267 4.89 -17.42 8.87
CA LEU A 267 4.43 -16.11 9.30
C LEU A 267 5.04 -15.04 8.40
N LYS A 268 4.31 -13.94 8.17
CA LYS A 268 4.85 -12.79 7.44
C LYS A 268 4.80 -11.52 8.28
N ASN A 269 5.69 -10.58 7.97
CA ASN A 269 5.61 -9.19 8.37
C ASN A 269 5.77 -8.35 7.11
N ALA A 270 4.71 -7.67 6.67
CA ALA A 270 4.67 -7.01 5.37
C ALA A 270 5.06 -7.93 4.20
N ASN A 271 6.26 -7.74 3.64
CA ASN A 271 6.80 -8.53 2.53
C ASN A 271 7.96 -9.45 2.94
N TRP A 272 8.25 -9.56 4.24
CA TRP A 272 9.15 -10.57 4.79
C TRP A 272 8.37 -11.84 5.16
N CYS A 273 9.05 -12.99 5.12
CA CYS A 273 8.49 -14.28 5.51
C CYS A 273 9.45 -15.08 6.39
N GLY A 274 8.93 -15.67 7.47
CA GLY A 274 9.61 -16.65 8.29
C GLY A 274 9.37 -18.07 7.78
N PHE A 275 10.45 -18.84 7.66
CA PHE A 275 10.46 -20.21 7.18
C PHE A 275 10.86 -21.18 8.28
N GLU A 276 10.49 -22.46 8.10
CA GLU A 276 10.88 -23.50 9.05
C GLU A 276 12.41 -23.60 9.19
N VAL A 277 12.86 -23.79 10.42
CA VAL A 277 14.29 -23.96 10.75
C VAL A 277 14.73 -25.42 10.49
N PRO A 278 16.04 -25.71 10.42
CA PRO A 278 16.52 -27.07 10.23
C PRO A 278 16.02 -28.07 11.30
N ASP A 279 15.84 -29.32 10.88
CA ASP A 279 15.62 -30.43 11.81
C ASP A 279 16.88 -30.70 12.63
N TYR A 280 16.72 -31.16 13.87
CA TYR A 280 17.84 -31.53 14.71
C TYR A 280 17.55 -32.76 15.58
N THR A 281 18.61 -33.52 15.83
CA THR A 281 18.64 -34.70 16.72
C THR A 281 19.78 -34.65 17.75
N THR A 282 20.52 -33.54 17.79
CA THR A 282 21.69 -33.30 18.65
C THR A 282 21.58 -31.95 19.36
N GLU A 283 22.37 -31.77 20.43
CA GLU A 283 22.45 -30.49 21.14
C GLU A 283 22.93 -29.36 20.24
N ASP A 284 24.04 -29.57 19.53
CA ASP A 284 24.58 -28.59 18.58
C ASP A 284 23.58 -28.23 17.48
N GLY A 285 22.84 -29.22 16.95
CA GLY A 285 21.80 -28.98 15.96
C GLY A 285 20.62 -28.17 16.50
N CYS A 286 20.26 -28.36 17.76
CA CYS A 286 19.23 -27.58 18.43
C CYS A 286 19.63 -26.10 18.48
N TRP A 287 20.84 -25.82 18.96
CA TRP A 287 21.35 -24.46 19.07
C TRP A 287 21.57 -23.79 17.72
N ALA A 288 22.06 -24.52 16.71
CA ALA A 288 22.18 -24.01 15.35
C ALA A 288 20.81 -23.66 14.73
N SER A 289 19.77 -24.44 15.02
CA SER A 289 18.40 -24.16 14.56
C SER A 289 17.82 -22.95 15.29
N ALA A 290 18.12 -22.79 16.59
CA ALA A 290 17.75 -21.61 17.36
C ALA A 290 18.42 -20.34 16.78
N GLU A 291 19.71 -20.40 16.49
CA GLU A 291 20.45 -19.31 15.86
C GLU A 291 19.88 -18.93 14.48
N ASP A 292 19.54 -19.92 13.65
CA ASP A 292 18.85 -19.67 12.38
C ASP A 292 17.52 -18.92 12.58
N CYS A 293 16.72 -19.32 13.57
CA CYS A 293 15.45 -18.64 13.88
C CYS A 293 15.67 -17.15 14.22
N TRP A 294 16.65 -16.85 15.07
CA TRP A 294 16.96 -15.48 15.47
C TRP A 294 17.53 -14.66 14.32
N ARG A 295 18.37 -15.25 13.46
CA ARG A 295 18.81 -14.60 12.23
C ARG A 295 17.63 -14.25 11.32
N GLN A 296 16.64 -15.13 11.21
CA GLN A 296 15.40 -14.84 10.49
C GLN A 296 14.63 -13.69 11.16
N ALA A 297 14.59 -13.65 12.50
CA ALA A 297 13.96 -12.55 13.25
C ALA A 297 14.67 -11.20 12.99
N ASP A 298 16.00 -11.15 13.02
CA ASP A 298 16.76 -9.94 12.71
C ASP A 298 16.46 -9.45 11.29
N ALA A 299 16.45 -10.37 10.32
CA ALA A 299 16.08 -10.04 8.94
C ALA A 299 14.63 -9.51 8.81
N CYS A 300 13.71 -9.98 9.67
CA CYS A 300 12.34 -9.43 9.73
C CYS A 300 12.35 -7.97 10.19
N HIS A 301 13.09 -7.66 11.25
CA HIS A 301 13.19 -6.30 11.78
C HIS A 301 13.87 -5.34 10.79
N ASP A 302 14.94 -5.78 10.13
CA ASP A 302 15.66 -4.98 9.12
C ASP A 302 14.77 -4.65 7.91
N ALA A 303 13.90 -5.60 7.52
CA ALA A 303 12.97 -5.46 6.41
C ALA A 303 11.63 -4.79 6.79
N ALA A 304 11.41 -4.48 8.07
CA ALA A 304 10.13 -3.96 8.53
C ALA A 304 9.85 -2.57 7.95
N PRO A 305 8.71 -2.35 7.27
CA PRO A 305 8.34 -1.03 6.80
C PRO A 305 7.81 -0.16 7.96
N PRO A 306 7.47 1.12 7.70
CA PRO A 306 6.92 2.03 8.69
C PRO A 306 5.64 1.55 9.39
N THR A 307 4.92 0.57 8.83
CA THR A 307 3.77 -0.06 9.52
C THR A 307 4.18 -0.94 10.72
N GLY A 308 5.48 -1.18 10.89
CA GLY A 308 6.06 -1.81 12.06
C GLY A 308 6.44 -3.28 11.87
N HIS A 309 6.76 -3.91 13.00
CA HIS A 309 7.39 -5.23 13.09
C HIS A 309 6.64 -6.17 14.03
N ARG A 310 5.33 -5.97 14.22
CA ARG A 310 4.51 -6.77 15.16
C ARG A 310 4.67 -8.27 14.91
N ASN A 311 4.68 -8.70 13.66
CA ASN A 311 4.83 -10.11 13.33
C ASN A 311 6.27 -10.62 13.44
N CYS A 312 7.27 -9.73 13.50
CA CYS A 312 8.62 -10.12 13.91
C CYS A 312 8.66 -10.48 15.40
N GLU A 313 7.96 -9.73 16.25
CA GLU A 313 7.83 -10.06 17.68
C GLU A 313 7.06 -11.38 17.89
N VAL A 314 5.99 -11.59 17.11
CA VAL A 314 5.25 -12.86 17.11
C VAL A 314 6.15 -14.02 16.66
N TRP A 315 7.00 -13.84 15.64
CA TRP A 315 7.98 -14.84 15.21
C TRP A 315 8.95 -15.21 16.34
N GLN A 316 9.54 -14.20 16.99
CA GLN A 316 10.45 -14.40 18.11
C GLN A 316 9.77 -15.20 19.23
N ALA A 317 8.60 -14.76 19.68
CA ALA A 317 7.89 -15.36 20.81
C ALA A 317 7.35 -16.77 20.50
N LYS A 318 6.83 -17.00 19.29
CA LYS A 318 6.14 -18.26 18.95
C LYS A 318 7.04 -19.31 18.32
N LYS A 319 8.19 -18.91 17.77
CA LYS A 319 9.14 -19.84 17.14
C LYS A 319 10.48 -19.86 17.85
N CYS A 320 11.14 -18.70 17.99
CA CYS A 320 12.54 -18.68 18.40
C CYS A 320 12.72 -18.91 19.90
N GLU A 321 11.89 -18.30 20.75
CA GLU A 321 11.88 -18.53 22.19
C GLU A 321 11.49 -19.98 22.51
N VAL A 322 10.44 -20.51 21.87
CA VAL A 322 10.00 -21.91 22.05
C VAL A 322 11.11 -22.90 21.71
N LEU A 323 11.87 -22.61 20.64
CA LEU A 323 13.01 -23.42 20.23
C LEU A 323 14.18 -23.33 21.21
N GLN A 324 14.54 -22.13 21.67
CA GLN A 324 15.56 -21.95 22.71
C GLN A 324 15.20 -22.65 24.02
N GLU A 325 13.93 -22.55 24.44
CA GLU A 325 13.43 -23.25 25.62
C GLU A 325 13.56 -24.76 25.48
N ALA A 326 13.28 -25.32 24.29
CA ALA A 326 13.49 -26.74 24.02
C ALA A 326 14.98 -27.14 24.16
N CYS A 327 15.90 -26.33 23.64
CA CYS A 327 17.34 -26.58 23.78
C CYS A 327 17.80 -26.49 25.24
N HIS A 328 17.37 -25.46 25.99
CA HIS A 328 17.64 -25.34 27.42
C HIS A 328 17.08 -26.52 28.24
N ALA A 329 15.91 -27.03 27.86
CA ALA A 329 15.28 -28.21 28.46
C ALA A 329 15.90 -29.55 28.01
N LYS A 330 17.01 -29.52 27.25
CA LYS A 330 17.71 -30.69 26.71
C LYS A 330 16.84 -31.57 25.81
N ARG A 331 15.87 -30.98 25.12
CA ARG A 331 15.01 -31.65 24.13
C ARG A 331 15.65 -31.53 22.76
N PHE A 332 16.60 -32.40 22.49
CA PHE A 332 17.42 -32.37 21.27
C PHE A 332 16.80 -33.12 20.09
N THR A 333 15.48 -33.14 19.98
CA THR A 333 14.78 -33.65 18.80
C THR A 333 13.67 -32.67 18.45
N GLY A 334 13.74 -32.06 17.28
CA GLY A 334 12.83 -30.99 16.86
C GLY A 334 13.04 -30.54 15.41
N PRO A 335 12.53 -29.35 15.02
CA PRO A 335 12.03 -28.27 15.88
C PRO A 335 10.63 -28.51 16.46
N PRO A 336 10.28 -27.87 17.60
CA PRO A 336 8.91 -27.85 18.11
C PRO A 336 7.96 -27.20 17.09
N ASN A 337 6.71 -27.67 17.05
CA ASN A 337 5.64 -27.12 16.20
C ASN A 337 6.05 -27.04 14.72
N LYS A 338 6.76 -28.06 14.23
CA LYS A 338 7.31 -28.08 12.88
C LYS A 338 6.20 -27.93 11.84
N GLY A 339 6.34 -26.96 10.93
CA GLY A 339 5.42 -26.67 9.85
C GLY A 339 4.13 -25.98 10.28
N GLU A 340 3.94 -25.69 11.58
CA GLU A 340 2.74 -25.02 12.06
C GLU A 340 2.71 -23.55 11.60
N LYS A 341 1.61 -23.14 10.99
CA LYS A 341 1.35 -21.74 10.63
C LYS A 341 1.11 -20.92 11.89
N ILE A 342 1.78 -19.78 12.00
CA ILE A 342 1.59 -18.86 13.12
C ILE A 342 0.55 -17.83 12.70
N LYS A 343 -0.40 -17.56 13.60
CA LYS A 343 -1.44 -16.57 13.36
C LYS A 343 -0.81 -15.17 13.29
N GLU A 344 -1.08 -14.47 12.20
CA GLU A 344 -0.64 -13.10 11.99
C GLU A 344 -1.40 -12.11 12.89
N GLU A 345 -0.68 -11.12 13.40
CA GLU A 345 -1.24 -9.93 14.05
C GLU A 345 -1.27 -8.75 13.07
N VAL A 346 -2.33 -7.95 13.14
CA VAL A 346 -2.53 -6.75 12.34
C VAL A 346 -2.74 -5.56 13.27
N ALA A 347 -2.32 -4.37 12.84
CA ALA A 347 -2.45 -3.16 13.65
C ALA A 347 -3.91 -2.85 14.02
N ARG A 348 -4.85 -3.21 13.14
CA ARG A 348 -6.30 -3.21 13.45
C ARG A 348 -7.07 -4.15 12.53
N VAL A 349 -8.26 -4.56 12.98
CA VAL A 349 -9.25 -5.20 12.12
C VAL A 349 -10.01 -4.12 11.36
N VAL A 350 -9.94 -4.16 10.04
CA VAL A 350 -10.70 -3.28 9.16
C VAL A 350 -11.81 -4.03 8.45
N THR A 351 -12.96 -3.40 8.33
CA THR A 351 -14.03 -3.82 7.42
C THR A 351 -14.02 -2.84 6.26
N ALA A 352 -13.89 -3.33 5.03
CA ALA A 352 -13.77 -2.44 3.90
C ALA A 352 -15.06 -1.61 3.73
N GLY A 353 -14.86 -0.34 3.40
CA GLY A 353 -15.96 0.61 3.19
C GLY A 353 -16.78 0.28 1.95
N GLN A 354 -17.89 1.00 1.79
CA GLN A 354 -18.60 1.01 0.52
C GLN A 354 -17.75 1.70 -0.55
N ILE A 355 -17.89 1.26 -1.80
CA ILE A 355 -17.30 1.96 -2.95
C ILE A 355 -17.99 3.32 -3.05
N PRO A 356 -17.25 4.45 -2.97
CA PRO A 356 -17.86 5.76 -3.12
C PRO A 356 -18.55 5.88 -4.48
N ALA A 357 -19.69 6.56 -4.52
CA ALA A 357 -20.31 6.91 -5.80
C ALA A 357 -19.31 7.74 -6.65
N VAL A 358 -19.24 7.43 -7.94
CA VAL A 358 -18.49 8.27 -8.89
C VAL A 358 -19.31 9.54 -9.08
N GLU A 359 -18.70 10.70 -8.80
CA GLU A 359 -19.39 11.98 -8.89
C GLU A 359 -19.29 12.52 -10.32
N GLY A 360 -20.43 12.72 -10.98
CA GLY A 360 -20.49 13.41 -12.28
C GLY A 360 -20.32 12.51 -13.52
N GLY A 361 -21.00 11.36 -13.56
CA GLY A 361 -21.24 10.62 -14.80
C GLY A 361 -22.40 11.18 -15.61
#